data_AF-S3VGJ4-F1
#
_entry.id   AF-S3VGJ4-F1
#
_cell.length_a   1.000
_cell.length_b   1.000
_cell.length_c   1.000
_cell.angle_alpha   90.00
_cell.angle_beta   90.00
_cell.angle_gamma   90.00
#
_symmetry.space_group_name_H-M   'P 1'
#
loop_
_entity.id
_entity.type
_entity.pdbx_description
1 polymer ?
#
loop_
_entity_poly.entity_id
_entity_poly.type
_entity_poly.pdbx_seq_one_letter_code
_entity_poly.pdbx_strand_id
1 'polypeptide(L)'
;MPTKIQEKGNKKLKLFTLSRFLIFLVSISTYNCASIPQYRDVHLASKSLLDKAEEHIKEKRYSEASELLKVVLKVYPEDSRAKSVSERLPDPYRARLGNLSLKGFNKTSREEVDSGFLEKLAWYIPDRILDFLDIFSLNVKIGPQLGVSAWMTRGLQVTLYAGNTVQLGWFQKRTLGFTEELSGEAGLGPIVPITISGRSIGTGSERSVYDSFVLHSPYKKVYQDYRDYWSSGSKVGLILIGAEWEWHWLEVFDLISGIFTFDPLDDDFGTTRSLYLSKEEKKNLLIINTASHTYCDCEIREIRVQFPDLGNALENPVVPNLEDSPKSNKGGRLK
;
A
#
# COMPACT_ATOMS: atom_id res chain seq x y z
N MET A 1 38.76 4.51 44.85
CA MET A 1 39.13 5.69 44.04
C MET A 1 39.56 5.22 42.66
N PRO A 2 38.79 5.45 41.59
CA PRO A 2 39.23 5.11 40.24
C PRO A 2 40.41 6.00 39.85
N THR A 3 41.46 5.41 39.31
CA THR A 3 42.67 6.12 38.88
C THR A 3 42.36 6.98 37.64
N LYS A 4 42.97 8.17 37.53
CA LYS A 4 42.78 9.15 36.43
C LYS A 4 42.89 8.57 35.01
N ILE A 5 43.42 7.37 34.85
CA ILE A 5 43.55 6.64 33.57
C ILE A 5 42.22 6.00 33.15
N GLN A 6 41.41 5.47 34.09
CA GLN A 6 40.10 4.87 33.78
C GLN A 6 39.08 5.91 33.31
N GLU A 7 39.15 7.14 33.83
CA GLU A 7 38.21 8.21 33.49
C GLU A 7 38.40 8.72 32.06
N LYS A 8 39.65 8.71 31.57
CA LYS A 8 40.00 9.17 30.21
C LYS A 8 39.61 8.15 29.13
N GLY A 9 39.71 6.86 29.42
CA GLY A 9 39.26 5.77 28.53
C GLY A 9 37.74 5.77 28.34
N ASN A 10 36.99 5.99 29.41
CA ASN A 10 35.53 5.99 29.39
C ASN A 10 34.95 7.19 28.60
N LYS A 11 35.62 8.35 28.63
CA LYS A 11 35.25 9.52 27.81
C LYS A 11 35.50 9.30 26.32
N LYS A 12 36.63 8.69 25.95
CA LYS A 12 36.93 8.36 24.54
C LYS A 12 35.97 7.30 23.98
N LEU A 13 35.63 6.28 24.77
CA LEU A 13 34.69 5.24 24.36
C LEU A 13 33.27 5.81 24.16
N LYS A 14 32.79 6.65 25.08
CA LYS A 14 31.48 7.33 24.95
C LYS A 14 31.41 8.26 23.74
N LEU A 15 32.48 9.00 23.44
CA LEU A 15 32.53 9.89 22.27
C LEU A 15 32.53 9.09 20.95
N PHE A 16 33.19 7.93 20.93
CA PHE A 16 33.26 7.05 19.76
C PHE A 16 31.93 6.33 19.50
N THR A 17 31.23 5.89 20.55
CA THR A 17 29.88 5.32 20.42
C THR A 17 28.83 6.37 20.03
N LEU A 18 28.92 7.60 20.55
CA LEU A 18 28.01 8.69 20.21
C LEU A 18 28.17 9.11 18.74
N SER A 19 29.41 9.21 18.25
CA SER A 19 29.72 9.55 16.87
C SER A 19 29.19 8.52 15.87
N ARG A 20 29.35 7.22 16.14
CA ARG A 20 28.80 6.15 15.29
C ARG A 20 27.27 6.10 15.33
N PHE A 21 26.67 6.36 16.50
CA PHE A 21 25.22 6.45 16.63
C PHE A 21 24.65 7.66 15.86
N LEU A 22 25.35 8.79 15.86
CA LEU A 22 24.97 9.98 15.10
C LEU A 22 25.12 9.76 13.59
N ILE A 23 26.20 9.10 13.15
CA ILE A 23 26.38 8.73 11.73
C ILE A 23 25.28 7.76 11.28
N PHE A 24 24.90 6.80 12.13
CA PHE A 24 23.78 5.89 11.87
C PHE A 24 22.43 6.62 11.81
N LEU A 25 22.18 7.57 12.71
CA LEU A 25 20.97 8.42 12.67
C LEU A 25 20.92 9.32 11.43
N VAL A 26 22.04 9.93 11.05
CA VAL A 26 22.13 10.77 9.84
C VAL A 26 21.97 9.93 8.58
N SER A 27 22.52 8.72 8.55
CA SER A 27 22.32 7.79 7.43
C SER A 27 20.93 7.17 7.39
N ILE A 28 20.16 7.11 8.48
CA ILE A 28 18.72 6.75 8.40
C ILE A 28 17.88 7.93 7.89
N SER A 29 18.23 9.16 8.26
CA SER A 29 17.51 10.37 7.80
C SER A 29 17.68 10.65 6.31
N THR A 30 18.76 10.18 5.66
CA THR A 30 19.01 10.40 4.23
C THR A 30 18.32 9.39 3.30
N TYR A 31 17.73 8.30 3.83
CA TYR A 31 17.11 7.26 3.00
C TYR A 31 15.61 7.40 2.79
N ASN A 32 14.94 8.34 3.47
CA ASN A 32 13.50 8.61 3.29
C ASN A 32 13.21 9.80 2.36
N CYS A 33 14.03 10.00 1.34
CA CYS A 33 13.70 10.89 0.21
C CYS A 33 13.02 10.09 -0.91
N ALA A 34 11.92 9.40 -0.61
CA ALA A 34 10.97 9.10 -1.68
C ALA A 34 10.34 10.44 -2.08
N SER A 35 10.74 10.98 -3.23
CA SER A 35 10.19 12.25 -3.72
C SER A 35 8.69 12.07 -3.87
N ILE A 36 7.92 12.87 -3.13
CA ILE A 36 6.48 12.98 -3.32
C ILE A 36 6.25 13.29 -4.80
N PRO A 37 5.40 12.52 -5.53
CA PRO A 37 5.09 12.82 -6.92
C PRO A 37 4.68 14.29 -7.07
N GLN A 38 4.89 14.92 -8.22
CA GLN A 38 4.35 16.27 -8.42
C GLN A 38 2.90 16.18 -8.90
N TYR A 39 2.07 17.19 -8.62
CA TYR A 39 0.67 17.22 -9.09
C TYR A 39 0.56 17.01 -10.60
N ARG A 40 1.49 17.60 -11.36
CA ARG A 40 1.60 17.40 -12.80
C ARG A 40 1.85 15.94 -13.19
N ASP A 41 2.72 15.24 -12.46
CA ASP A 41 3.03 13.83 -12.74
C ASP A 41 1.82 12.94 -12.48
N VAL A 42 1.08 13.22 -11.40
CA VAL A 42 -0.17 12.50 -11.07
C VAL A 42 -1.24 12.73 -12.14
N HIS A 43 -1.38 13.97 -12.62
CA HIS A 43 -2.29 14.30 -13.71
C HIS A 43 -1.90 13.58 -15.02
N LEU A 44 -0.63 13.67 -15.44
CA LEU A 44 -0.14 13.01 -16.66
C LEU A 44 -0.26 11.49 -16.58
N ALA A 45 0.03 10.90 -15.42
CA ALA A 45 -0.16 9.48 -15.16
C ALA A 45 -1.65 9.10 -15.26
N SER A 46 -2.54 9.89 -14.65
CA SER A 46 -3.99 9.64 -14.69
C SER A 46 -4.54 9.69 -16.12
N LYS A 47 -4.06 10.67 -16.90
CA LYS A 47 -4.42 10.79 -18.32
C LYS A 47 -3.92 9.59 -19.14
N SER A 48 -2.65 9.24 -19.00
CA SER A 48 -2.05 8.08 -19.69
C SER A 48 -2.80 6.79 -19.36
N LEU A 49 -3.15 6.56 -18.08
CA LEU A 49 -3.93 5.39 -17.68
C LEU A 49 -5.36 5.41 -18.24
N LEU A 50 -6.01 6.57 -18.34
CA LEU A 50 -7.33 6.68 -18.96
C LEU A 50 -7.27 6.35 -20.47
N ASP A 51 -6.27 6.88 -21.17
CA ASP A 51 -6.03 6.57 -22.58
C ASP A 51 -5.81 5.06 -22.79
N LYS A 52 -5.00 4.44 -21.92
CA LYS A 52 -4.75 2.99 -21.93
C LYS A 52 -5.98 2.15 -21.54
N ALA A 53 -6.79 2.62 -20.60
CA ALA A 53 -8.04 1.93 -20.26
C ALA A 53 -9.01 1.89 -21.45
N GLU A 54 -9.11 2.97 -22.22
CA GLU A 54 -9.90 2.99 -23.45
C GLU A 54 -9.35 2.01 -24.51
N GLU A 55 -8.03 1.90 -24.64
CA GLU A 55 -7.37 0.93 -25.52
C GLU A 55 -7.72 -0.50 -25.09
N HIS A 56 -7.55 -0.84 -23.81
CA HIS A 56 -7.92 -2.16 -23.26
C HIS A 56 -9.40 -2.49 -23.45
N ILE A 57 -10.31 -1.53 -23.31
CA ILE A 57 -11.74 -1.74 -23.58
C ILE A 57 -11.98 -2.10 -25.06
N LYS A 58 -11.29 -1.46 -26.00
CA LYS A 58 -11.37 -1.78 -27.43
C LYS A 58 -10.83 -3.19 -27.72
N GLU A 59 -9.78 -3.59 -27.01
CA GLU A 59 -9.20 -4.93 -27.05
C GLU A 59 -10.01 -5.99 -26.27
N LYS A 60 -11.12 -5.60 -25.63
CA LYS A 60 -11.93 -6.45 -24.73
C LYS A 60 -11.19 -6.97 -23.50
N ARG A 61 -10.10 -6.30 -23.11
CA ARG A 61 -9.30 -6.56 -21.92
C ARG A 61 -9.88 -5.82 -20.71
N TYR A 62 -11.10 -6.19 -20.34
CA TYR A 62 -11.89 -5.43 -19.38
C TYR A 62 -11.32 -5.45 -17.96
N SER A 63 -10.62 -6.52 -17.56
CA SER A 63 -10.00 -6.60 -16.24
C SER A 63 -8.89 -5.57 -16.09
N GLU A 64 -7.98 -5.48 -17.07
CA GLU A 64 -6.92 -4.48 -17.09
C GLU A 64 -7.51 -3.06 -17.13
N ALA A 65 -8.48 -2.81 -18.01
CA ALA A 65 -9.15 -1.51 -18.08
C ALA A 65 -9.79 -1.11 -16.73
N SER A 66 -10.44 -2.06 -16.05
CA SER A 66 -11.08 -1.81 -14.76
C SER A 66 -10.07 -1.44 -13.67
N GLU A 67 -8.90 -2.07 -13.65
CA GLU A 67 -7.84 -1.77 -12.68
C GLU A 67 -7.26 -0.36 -12.92
N LEU A 68 -7.03 0.01 -14.18
CA LEU A 68 -6.57 1.35 -14.53
C LEU A 68 -7.61 2.42 -14.15
N LEU A 69 -8.88 2.20 -14.52
CA LEU A 69 -9.97 3.14 -14.24
C LEU A 69 -10.23 3.32 -12.76
N LYS A 70 -10.12 2.25 -11.95
CA LYS A 70 -10.28 2.32 -10.50
C LYS A 70 -9.33 3.34 -9.87
N VAL A 71 -8.08 3.36 -10.32
CA VAL A 71 -7.06 4.29 -9.83
C VAL A 71 -7.29 5.72 -10.37
N VAL A 72 -7.67 5.84 -11.65
CA VAL A 72 -7.99 7.15 -12.26
C VAL A 72 -9.19 7.81 -11.56
N LEU A 73 -10.29 7.08 -11.37
CA LEU A 73 -11.52 7.59 -10.74
C LEU A 73 -11.32 7.92 -9.26
N LYS A 74 -10.29 7.39 -8.61
CA LYS A 74 -9.92 7.80 -7.25
C LYS A 74 -9.41 9.25 -7.20
N VAL A 75 -8.63 9.66 -8.21
CA VAL A 75 -8.11 11.03 -8.31
C VAL A 75 -9.13 11.96 -8.98
N TYR A 76 -9.82 11.45 -10.01
CA TYR A 76 -10.77 12.19 -10.85
C TYR A 76 -12.17 11.55 -10.82
N PRO A 77 -12.86 11.53 -9.66
CA PRO A 77 -14.15 10.86 -9.51
C PRO A 77 -15.26 11.50 -10.34
N GLU A 78 -15.16 12.81 -10.60
CA GLU A 78 -16.18 13.60 -11.31
C GLU A 78 -15.85 13.86 -12.78
N ASP A 79 -14.71 13.37 -13.28
CA ASP A 79 -14.30 13.60 -14.67
C ASP A 79 -15.27 12.90 -15.64
N SER A 80 -15.85 13.69 -16.55
CA SER A 80 -16.89 13.23 -17.47
C SER A 80 -16.37 12.17 -18.44
N ARG A 81 -15.11 12.31 -18.87
CA ARG A 81 -14.46 11.35 -19.75
C ARG A 81 -14.24 10.02 -19.02
N ALA A 82 -13.63 10.04 -17.84
CA ALA A 82 -13.40 8.84 -17.02
C ALA A 82 -14.71 8.10 -16.70
N LYS A 83 -15.78 8.83 -16.34
CA LYS A 83 -17.11 8.24 -16.16
C LYS A 83 -17.64 7.61 -17.44
N SER A 84 -17.59 8.32 -18.57
CA SER A 84 -18.06 7.79 -19.87
C SER A 84 -17.31 6.54 -20.32
N VAL A 85 -16.03 6.41 -19.95
CA VAL A 85 -15.22 5.23 -20.26
C VAL A 85 -15.59 4.09 -19.31
N SER A 86 -15.81 4.38 -18.03
CA SER A 86 -16.27 3.38 -17.04
C SER A 86 -17.64 2.77 -17.38
N GLU A 87 -18.54 3.56 -17.99
CA GLU A 87 -19.85 3.11 -18.45
C GLU A 87 -19.78 2.17 -19.67
N ARG A 88 -18.63 2.08 -20.35
CA ARG A 88 -18.41 1.11 -21.44
C ARG A 88 -17.98 -0.26 -20.92
N LEU A 89 -17.59 -0.38 -19.64
CA LEU A 89 -17.25 -1.67 -19.05
C LEU A 89 -18.52 -2.52 -18.84
N PRO A 90 -18.46 -3.84 -19.09
CA PRO A 90 -19.53 -4.75 -18.67
C PRO A 90 -19.74 -4.71 -17.15
N ASP A 91 -20.98 -4.99 -16.72
CA ASP A 91 -21.41 -4.94 -15.31
C ASP A 91 -20.45 -5.61 -14.30
N PRO A 92 -19.92 -6.83 -14.52
CA PRO A 92 -19.02 -7.46 -13.55
C PRO A 92 -17.72 -6.67 -13.32
N TYR A 93 -17.22 -5.96 -14.34
CA TYR A 93 -16.01 -5.15 -14.25
C TYR A 93 -16.30 -3.75 -13.71
N ARG A 94 -17.46 -3.18 -14.06
CA ARG A 94 -17.90 -1.88 -13.54
C ARG A 94 -18.14 -1.94 -12.03
N ALA A 95 -18.71 -3.04 -11.53
CA ALA A 95 -18.90 -3.25 -10.10
C ALA A 95 -17.60 -3.29 -9.30
N ARG A 96 -16.44 -3.59 -9.93
CA ARG A 96 -15.12 -3.58 -9.27
C ARG A 96 -14.57 -2.17 -9.03
N LEU A 97 -15.08 -1.15 -9.73
CA LEU A 97 -14.59 0.22 -9.62
C LEU A 97 -14.92 0.86 -8.26
N GLY A 98 -16.08 0.54 -7.68
CA GLY A 98 -16.57 1.17 -6.44
C GLY A 98 -16.38 0.35 -5.17
N ASN A 99 -16.04 -0.95 -5.27
CA ASN A 99 -16.13 -1.86 -4.14
C ASN A 99 -14.75 -2.17 -3.53
N LEU A 100 -14.58 -1.79 -2.26
CA LEU A 100 -13.56 -2.38 -1.38
C LEU A 100 -13.99 -3.81 -1.04
N SER A 101 -13.03 -4.74 -1.03
CA SER A 101 -13.30 -6.16 -0.80
C SER A 101 -13.24 -6.46 0.69
N LEU A 102 -14.26 -7.09 1.27
CA LEU A 102 -14.17 -7.57 2.67
C LEU A 102 -13.05 -8.60 2.88
N LYS A 103 -12.66 -9.30 1.81
CA LYS A 103 -11.55 -10.26 1.80
C LYS A 103 -10.18 -9.56 1.85
N GLY A 104 -10.17 -8.24 1.59
CA GLY A 104 -9.01 -7.38 1.71
C GLY A 104 -7.81 -7.88 0.91
N PHE A 105 -6.64 -7.79 1.53
CA PHE A 105 -5.34 -8.20 0.98
C PHE A 105 -5.31 -9.62 0.42
N ASN A 106 -6.13 -10.54 0.96
CA ASN A 106 -6.20 -11.93 0.52
C ASN A 106 -6.80 -12.08 -0.88
N LYS A 107 -7.64 -11.14 -1.32
CA LYS A 107 -8.29 -11.24 -2.62
C LYS A 107 -7.37 -10.74 -3.73
N THR A 108 -7.08 -11.58 -4.72
CA THR A 108 -6.19 -11.19 -5.82
C THR A 108 -6.96 -10.51 -6.95
N SER A 109 -6.37 -9.47 -7.53
CA SER A 109 -6.85 -8.87 -8.77
C SER A 109 -6.42 -9.73 -9.97
N ARG A 110 -7.20 -10.76 -10.29
CA ARG A 110 -7.00 -11.63 -11.46
C ARG A 110 -8.24 -11.64 -12.37
N GLU A 111 -8.02 -12.08 -13.60
CA GLU A 111 -9.08 -12.31 -14.57
C GLU A 111 -9.46 -13.79 -14.57
N GLU A 112 -10.76 -14.06 -14.47
CA GLU A 112 -11.30 -15.40 -14.65
C GLU A 112 -11.09 -15.86 -16.10
N VAL A 113 -10.59 -17.07 -16.27
CA VAL A 113 -10.32 -17.70 -17.56
C VAL A 113 -11.16 -18.95 -17.69
N ASP A 114 -11.79 -19.12 -18.85
CA ASP A 114 -12.45 -20.38 -19.19
C ASP A 114 -11.42 -21.42 -19.64
N SER A 115 -10.76 -22.04 -18.67
CA SER A 115 -9.80 -23.11 -18.89
C SER A 115 -10.51 -24.45 -19.10
N GLY A 116 -9.91 -25.31 -19.93
CA GLY A 116 -10.43 -26.64 -20.19
C GLY A 116 -10.38 -27.54 -18.95
N PHE A 117 -11.23 -28.57 -18.91
CA PHE A 117 -11.28 -29.52 -17.79
C PHE A 117 -9.92 -30.14 -17.44
N LEU A 118 -9.11 -30.52 -18.46
CA LEU A 118 -7.80 -31.11 -18.25
C LEU A 118 -6.79 -30.13 -17.65
N GLU A 119 -6.88 -28.85 -18.00
CA GLU A 119 -6.02 -27.81 -17.44
C GLU A 119 -6.38 -27.55 -15.98
N LYS A 120 -7.68 -27.43 -15.65
CA LYS A 120 -8.16 -27.36 -14.27
C LYS A 120 -7.70 -28.57 -13.45
N LEU A 121 -7.78 -29.77 -14.01
CA LEU A 121 -7.33 -30.98 -13.34
C LEU A 121 -5.81 -31.00 -13.12
N ALA A 122 -5.03 -30.52 -14.09
CA ALA A 122 -3.57 -30.43 -13.98
C ALA A 122 -3.14 -29.42 -12.89
N TRP A 123 -3.89 -28.32 -12.75
CA TRP A 123 -3.65 -27.30 -11.73
C TRP A 123 -4.27 -27.61 -10.37
N TYR A 124 -5.22 -28.54 -10.26
CA TYR A 124 -5.93 -28.84 -9.02
C TYR A 124 -4.99 -29.10 -7.83
N ILE A 125 -4.02 -30.02 -7.98
CA ILE A 125 -3.06 -30.33 -6.91
C ILE A 125 -2.06 -29.19 -6.69
N PRO A 126 -1.42 -28.61 -7.73
CA PRO A 126 -0.56 -27.44 -7.55
C PRO A 126 -1.24 -26.28 -6.83
N ASP A 127 -2.47 -25.91 -7.19
CA ASP A 127 -3.20 -24.81 -6.56
C ASP A 127 -3.41 -25.09 -5.07
N ARG A 128 -3.84 -26.29 -4.67
CA ARG A 128 -3.98 -26.62 -3.22
C ARG A 128 -2.66 -26.57 -2.45
N ILE A 129 -1.54 -26.91 -3.08
CA ILE A 129 -0.22 -26.76 -2.44
C ILE A 129 0.09 -25.28 -2.22
N LEU A 130 -0.26 -24.42 -3.18
CA LEU A 130 -0.05 -22.98 -3.09
C LEU A 130 -0.92 -22.35 -2.00
N ASP A 131 -2.20 -22.71 -1.92
CA ASP A 131 -3.11 -22.23 -0.85
C ASP A 131 -2.59 -22.66 0.52
N PHE A 132 -2.09 -23.89 0.65
CA PHE A 132 -1.50 -24.38 1.90
C PHE A 132 -0.29 -23.56 2.32
N LEU A 133 0.57 -23.18 1.38
CA LEU A 133 1.73 -22.32 1.64
C LEU A 133 1.34 -20.88 2.01
N ASP A 134 0.16 -20.42 1.57
CA ASP A 134 -0.36 -19.09 1.87
C ASP A 134 -0.99 -18.97 3.27
N ILE A 135 -1.28 -20.09 3.95
CA ILE A 135 -1.87 -20.10 5.30
C ILE A 135 -0.97 -19.44 6.36
N PHE A 136 0.35 -19.54 6.23
CA PHE A 136 1.27 -19.13 7.29
C PHE A 136 2.32 -18.16 6.78
N SER A 137 2.54 -17.08 7.54
CA SER A 137 3.62 -16.11 7.31
C SER A 137 4.59 -16.08 8.48
N LEU A 138 5.88 -15.90 8.18
CA LEU A 138 6.93 -15.76 9.19
C LEU A 138 7.99 -14.77 8.73
N ASN A 139 8.20 -13.76 9.57
CA ASN A 139 9.05 -12.60 9.29
C ASN A 139 10.04 -12.37 10.43
N VAL A 140 11.32 -12.27 10.08
CA VAL A 140 12.37 -11.81 11.00
C VAL A 140 12.56 -10.32 10.82
N LYS A 141 12.51 -9.56 11.91
CA LYS A 141 12.60 -8.10 11.91
C LYS A 141 13.95 -7.63 12.43
N ILE A 142 14.57 -6.70 11.71
CA ILE A 142 15.82 -6.05 12.07
C ILE A 142 15.61 -4.53 12.05
N GLY A 143 15.93 -3.86 13.15
CA GLY A 143 15.82 -2.40 13.28
C GLY A 143 15.27 -1.97 14.63
N PRO A 144 15.37 -0.66 14.96
CA PRO A 144 14.90 -0.11 16.22
C PRO A 144 13.41 -0.41 16.44
N GLN A 145 13.09 -1.22 17.44
CA GLN A 145 11.73 -1.64 17.76
C GLN A 145 11.58 -1.98 19.23
N LEU A 146 10.40 -1.78 19.78
CA LEU A 146 10.07 -2.21 21.13
C LEU A 146 8.57 -2.52 21.22
N GLY A 147 8.26 -3.68 21.78
CA GLY A 147 6.92 -4.00 22.20
C GLY A 147 6.44 -5.36 21.75
N VAL A 148 5.15 -5.58 21.97
CA VAL A 148 4.47 -6.83 21.68
C VAL A 148 3.06 -6.52 21.15
N SER A 149 2.63 -7.32 20.20
CA SER A 149 1.30 -7.31 19.64
C SER A 149 0.86 -8.75 19.47
N ALA A 150 -0.38 -9.04 19.84
CA ALA A 150 -1.02 -10.31 19.58
C ALA A 150 -2.45 -10.04 19.13
N TRP A 151 -2.92 -10.80 18.15
CA TRP A 151 -4.27 -10.63 17.60
C TRP A 151 -4.84 -11.95 17.14
N MET A 152 -6.16 -12.09 17.26
CA MET A 152 -6.92 -13.17 16.63
C MET A 152 -7.48 -12.71 15.28
N THR A 153 -7.92 -11.45 15.24
CA THR A 153 -8.16 -10.66 14.04
C THR A 153 -7.75 -9.23 14.37
N ARG A 154 -7.64 -8.35 13.39
CA ARG A 154 -7.33 -6.93 13.66
C ARG A 154 -8.48 -6.20 14.37
N GLY A 155 -9.66 -6.81 14.47
CA GLY A 155 -10.75 -6.36 15.36
C GLY A 155 -10.63 -6.84 16.81
N LEU A 156 -9.83 -7.88 17.07
CA LEU A 156 -9.58 -8.44 18.40
C LEU A 156 -8.08 -8.62 18.63
N GLN A 157 -7.46 -7.59 19.19
CA GLN A 157 -6.01 -7.53 19.39
C GLN A 157 -5.63 -6.88 20.71
N VAL A 158 -4.40 -7.12 21.15
CA VAL A 158 -3.73 -6.40 22.23
C VAL A 158 -2.39 -5.98 21.69
N THR A 159 -2.15 -4.68 21.61
CA THR A 159 -0.95 -4.16 20.97
C THR A 159 -0.34 -3.05 21.80
N LEU A 160 0.96 -3.14 22.01
CA LEU A 160 1.81 -2.04 22.45
C LEU A 160 3.13 -2.22 21.70
N TYR A 161 3.27 -1.60 20.54
CA TYR A 161 4.40 -1.81 19.65
C TYR A 161 4.77 -0.52 18.93
N ALA A 162 6.07 -0.20 18.89
CA ALA A 162 6.60 0.83 18.01
C ALA A 162 7.92 0.36 17.40
N GLY A 163 8.14 0.62 16.12
CA GLY A 163 9.42 0.29 15.48
C GLY A 163 9.57 0.81 14.07
N ASN A 164 10.83 0.92 13.65
CA ASN A 164 11.27 1.13 12.28
C ASN A 164 12.15 -0.06 11.89
N THR A 165 11.63 -0.95 11.06
CA THR A 165 12.20 -2.28 10.84
C THR A 165 12.29 -2.61 9.36
N VAL A 166 13.33 -3.35 9.00
CA VAL A 166 13.39 -4.14 7.77
C VAL A 166 13.08 -5.58 8.15
N GLN A 167 12.15 -6.19 7.45
CA GLN A 167 11.69 -7.54 7.69
C GLN A 167 12.13 -8.42 6.51
N LEU A 168 12.64 -9.60 6.80
CA LEU A 168 12.95 -10.64 5.82
C LEU A 168 12.14 -11.88 6.19
N GLY A 169 11.40 -12.42 5.24
CA GLY A 169 10.55 -13.55 5.55
C GLY A 169 9.68 -14.02 4.41
N TRP A 170 8.90 -15.04 4.73
CA TRP A 170 7.81 -15.52 3.93
C TRP A 170 6.57 -14.71 4.32
N PHE A 171 6.21 -13.76 3.47
CA PHE A 171 5.00 -12.96 3.60
C PHE A 171 3.86 -13.64 2.85
N GLN A 172 2.66 -13.27 3.27
CA GLN A 172 1.42 -13.70 2.68
C GLN A 172 1.37 -13.50 1.16
N LYS A 173 0.65 -14.39 0.46
CA LYS A 173 0.59 -14.51 -1.00
C LYS A 173 1.95 -14.81 -1.62
N ARG A 174 2.58 -15.89 -1.17
CA ARG A 174 3.80 -16.50 -1.73
C ARG A 174 4.95 -15.52 -1.94
N THR A 175 5.02 -14.48 -1.11
CA THR A 175 5.98 -13.40 -1.30
C THR A 175 7.17 -13.64 -0.37
N LEU A 176 8.28 -14.10 -0.92
CA LEU A 176 9.57 -14.10 -0.23
C LEU A 176 10.29 -12.80 -0.57
N GLY A 177 10.73 -12.03 0.43
CA GLY A 177 11.43 -10.78 0.14
C GLY A 177 11.76 -9.93 1.35
N PHE A 178 11.76 -8.61 1.12
CA PHE A 178 12.07 -7.60 2.12
C PHE A 178 10.89 -6.65 2.30
N THR A 179 10.61 -6.30 3.54
CA THR A 179 9.56 -5.34 3.90
C THR A 179 10.11 -4.29 4.86
N GLU A 180 10.07 -3.03 4.47
CA GLU A 180 10.36 -1.89 5.35
C GLU A 180 9.06 -1.46 6.03
N GLU A 181 9.06 -1.34 7.36
CA GLU A 181 7.89 -0.91 8.12
C GLU A 181 8.29 0.03 9.26
N LEU A 182 7.72 1.24 9.24
CA LEU A 182 7.65 2.16 10.36
C LEU A 182 6.22 2.09 10.93
N SER A 183 6.06 1.58 12.15
CA SER A 183 4.74 1.47 12.79
C SER A 183 4.78 1.88 14.27
N GLY A 184 3.68 2.47 14.72
CA GLY A 184 3.38 2.76 16.12
C GLY A 184 1.93 2.43 16.42
N GLU A 185 1.70 1.53 17.37
CA GLU A 185 0.40 0.90 17.66
C GLU A 185 0.25 0.70 19.17
N ALA A 186 -0.86 1.15 19.76
CA ALA A 186 -1.13 0.95 21.20
C ALA A 186 -2.63 0.87 21.51
N GLY A 187 -3.12 -0.26 22.02
CA GLY A 187 -4.53 -0.38 22.42
C GLY A 187 -5.04 -1.82 22.57
N LEU A 188 -6.36 -1.96 22.64
CA LEU A 188 -7.08 -3.21 22.87
C LEU A 188 -8.32 -3.31 21.97
N GLY A 189 -8.60 -4.52 21.48
CA GLY A 189 -9.75 -4.82 20.65
C GLY A 189 -9.69 -4.04 19.32
N PRO A 190 -10.82 -3.47 18.86
CA PRO A 190 -10.83 -2.74 17.60
C PRO A 190 -10.35 -1.28 17.75
N ILE A 191 -10.15 -0.79 18.98
CA ILE A 191 -9.73 0.58 19.27
C ILE A 191 -8.23 0.58 19.56
N VAL A 192 -7.45 0.72 18.50
CA VAL A 192 -5.99 0.77 18.54
C VAL A 192 -5.55 1.90 17.61
N PRO A 193 -5.21 3.07 18.15
CA PRO A 193 -4.46 4.08 17.41
C PRO A 193 -3.24 3.45 16.74
N ILE A 194 -3.18 3.55 15.41
CA ILE A 194 -2.07 3.11 14.58
C ILE A 194 -1.61 4.25 13.68
N THR A 195 -0.30 4.33 13.51
CA THR A 195 0.34 5.00 12.38
C THR A 195 1.29 4.01 11.74
N ILE A 196 1.17 3.80 10.43
CA ILE A 196 2.00 2.85 9.69
C ILE A 196 2.44 3.44 8.36
N SER A 197 3.70 3.21 8.04
CA SER A 197 4.28 3.37 6.71
C SER A 197 5.02 2.08 6.36
N GLY A 198 4.60 1.39 5.31
CA GLY A 198 5.14 0.10 4.91
C GLY A 198 5.48 0.06 3.43
N ARG A 199 6.53 -0.67 3.06
CA ARG A 199 6.87 -1.01 1.68
C ARG A 199 7.39 -2.44 1.62
N SER A 200 6.83 -3.27 0.75
CA SER A 200 7.27 -4.66 0.53
C SER A 200 7.75 -4.87 -0.90
N ILE A 201 8.89 -5.52 -1.05
CA ILE A 201 9.47 -5.93 -2.34
C ILE A 201 9.85 -7.41 -2.23
N GLY A 202 9.38 -8.25 -3.14
CA GLY A 202 9.69 -9.68 -3.11
C GLY A 202 9.37 -10.39 -4.42
N THR A 203 9.26 -11.71 -4.37
CA THR A 203 8.87 -12.57 -5.50
C THR A 203 7.48 -12.26 -6.05
N GLY A 204 6.62 -11.63 -5.25
CA GLY A 204 5.31 -11.13 -5.64
C GLY A 204 5.33 -9.72 -6.23
N SER A 205 4.32 -8.93 -5.91
CA SER A 205 4.21 -7.53 -6.32
C SER A 205 4.89 -6.58 -5.31
N GLU A 206 5.37 -5.43 -5.81
CA GLU A 206 5.74 -4.30 -4.96
C GLU A 206 4.47 -3.70 -4.35
N ARG A 207 4.49 -3.45 -3.04
CA ARG A 207 3.36 -2.88 -2.32
C ARG A 207 3.85 -1.80 -1.39
N SER A 208 3.00 -0.80 -1.16
CA SER A 208 3.27 0.25 -0.19
C SER A 208 1.98 0.68 0.49
N VAL A 209 2.11 1.15 1.73
CA VAL A 209 1.01 1.71 2.49
C VAL A 209 1.49 2.85 3.35
N TYR A 210 0.65 3.87 3.47
CA TYR A 210 0.70 4.86 4.52
C TYR A 210 -0.72 5.01 5.04
N ASP A 211 -0.93 4.84 6.34
CA ASP A 211 -2.25 4.95 6.97
C ASP A 211 -2.12 5.34 8.44
N SER A 212 -3.12 6.06 8.93
CA SER A 212 -3.27 6.35 10.34
C SER A 212 -4.74 6.41 10.72
N PHE A 213 -5.13 5.65 11.73
CA PHE A 213 -6.51 5.55 12.20
C PHE A 213 -6.56 4.99 13.62
N VAL A 214 -7.75 5.05 14.22
CA VAL A 214 -7.99 4.54 15.58
C VAL A 214 -8.87 3.30 15.59
N LEU A 215 -9.88 3.25 14.72
CA LEU A 215 -10.83 2.14 14.65
C LEU A 215 -10.46 1.19 13.52
N HIS A 216 -10.15 -0.04 13.90
CA HIS A 216 -9.84 -1.13 12.99
C HIS A 216 -11.11 -1.66 12.32
N SER A 217 -11.08 -1.75 11.00
CA SER A 217 -12.17 -2.24 10.17
C SER A 217 -11.59 -2.88 8.90
N PRO A 218 -12.18 -3.96 8.36
CA PRO A 218 -11.66 -4.62 7.17
C PRO A 218 -11.59 -3.66 5.97
N TYR A 219 -12.41 -2.60 5.94
CA TYR A 219 -12.45 -1.62 4.85
C TYR A 219 -11.29 -0.62 4.86
N LYS A 220 -10.42 -0.62 5.88
CA LYS A 220 -9.27 0.30 5.92
C LYS A 220 -8.25 -0.07 4.85
N LYS A 221 -7.61 0.94 4.25
CA LYS A 221 -6.67 0.77 3.14
C LYS A 221 -5.53 -0.18 3.49
N VAL A 222 -4.98 -0.07 4.71
CA VAL A 222 -3.95 -1.01 5.18
C VAL A 222 -4.38 -2.47 5.09
N TYR A 223 -5.66 -2.78 5.27
CA TYR A 223 -6.18 -4.14 5.22
C TYR A 223 -6.62 -4.60 3.84
N GLN A 224 -6.74 -3.67 2.91
CA GLN A 224 -7.03 -3.95 1.52
C GLN A 224 -5.74 -4.21 0.75
N ASP A 225 -4.68 -3.49 1.09
CA ASP A 225 -3.49 -3.41 0.22
C ASP A 225 -2.22 -4.01 0.84
N TYR A 226 -2.16 -4.22 2.16
CA TYR A 226 -0.87 -4.49 2.84
C TYR A 226 -0.88 -5.54 3.97
N ARG A 227 -1.89 -5.56 4.84
CA ARG A 227 -2.02 -6.53 5.94
C ARG A 227 -3.33 -7.31 5.81
N ASP A 228 -3.36 -8.53 6.30
CA ASP A 228 -4.61 -9.27 6.45
C ASP A 228 -5.36 -8.82 7.70
N TYR A 229 -6.61 -8.37 7.53
CA TYR A 229 -7.48 -8.04 8.66
C TYR A 229 -7.89 -9.29 9.45
N TRP A 230 -8.06 -10.39 8.73
CA TRP A 230 -8.63 -11.62 9.23
C TRP A 230 -7.58 -12.56 9.79
N SER A 231 -6.29 -12.24 9.75
CA SER A 231 -5.25 -13.13 10.29
C SER A 231 -5.27 -13.19 11.81
N SER A 232 -4.76 -14.28 12.37
CA SER A 232 -4.28 -14.34 13.75
C SER A 232 -2.76 -14.28 13.76
N GLY A 233 -2.15 -13.69 14.78
CA GLY A 233 -0.71 -13.65 14.83
C GLY A 233 -0.16 -12.94 16.03
N SER A 234 1.17 -12.84 16.06
CA SER A 234 1.84 -11.98 17.01
C SER A 234 3.09 -11.38 16.42
N LYS A 235 3.43 -10.20 16.93
CA LYS A 235 4.62 -9.44 16.59
C LYS A 235 5.33 -9.08 17.89
N VAL A 236 6.60 -9.43 18.00
CA VAL A 236 7.44 -9.09 19.15
C VAL A 236 8.71 -8.41 18.66
N GLY A 237 9.08 -7.32 19.33
CA GLY A 237 10.28 -6.57 19.02
C GLY A 237 11.01 -6.17 20.28
N LEU A 238 12.32 -6.43 20.33
CA LEU A 238 13.17 -6.01 21.42
C LEU A 238 14.44 -5.34 20.88
N ILE A 239 14.47 -4.02 21.04
CA ILE A 239 15.57 -3.11 20.70
C ILE A 239 15.92 -3.14 19.21
N LEU A 240 16.56 -4.19 18.70
CA LEU A 240 16.99 -4.29 17.31
C LEU A 240 16.50 -5.55 16.59
N ILE A 241 16.00 -6.55 17.32
CA ILE A 241 15.59 -7.85 16.76
C ILE A 241 14.15 -8.13 17.15
N GLY A 242 13.41 -8.70 16.22
CA GLY A 242 12.02 -9.04 16.42
C GLY A 242 11.60 -10.16 15.46
N ALA A 243 10.40 -10.65 15.69
CA ALA A 243 9.77 -11.63 14.84
C ALA A 243 8.27 -11.33 14.75
N GLU A 244 7.70 -11.69 13.61
CA GLU A 244 6.26 -11.70 13.40
C GLU A 244 5.88 -13.00 12.73
N TRP A 245 4.78 -13.58 13.18
CA TRP A 245 4.16 -14.71 12.52
C TRP A 245 2.67 -14.45 12.41
N GLU A 246 2.08 -14.90 11.31
CA GLU A 246 0.65 -14.77 11.05
C GLU A 246 0.09 -16.09 10.51
N TRP A 247 -1.18 -16.33 10.83
CA TRP A 247 -2.03 -17.40 10.32
C TRP A 247 -3.22 -16.78 9.60
N HIS A 248 -3.39 -17.09 8.33
CA HIS A 248 -4.34 -16.43 7.44
C HIS A 248 -5.61 -17.27 7.28
N TRP A 249 -6.66 -16.91 8.04
CA TRP A 249 -7.89 -17.69 8.07
C TRP A 249 -8.66 -17.69 6.75
N LEU A 250 -8.53 -16.64 5.94
CA LEU A 250 -9.15 -16.63 4.62
C LEU A 250 -8.46 -17.59 3.65
N GLU A 251 -7.15 -17.77 3.75
CA GLU A 251 -6.38 -18.76 2.96
C GLU A 251 -6.72 -20.19 3.40
N VAL A 252 -6.98 -20.42 4.70
CA VAL A 252 -7.51 -21.71 5.18
C VAL A 252 -8.88 -21.99 4.58
N PHE A 253 -9.76 -20.98 4.57
CA PHE A 253 -11.07 -21.12 3.96
C PHE A 253 -10.95 -21.43 2.47
N ASP A 254 -10.07 -20.74 1.77
CA ASP A 254 -9.78 -20.92 0.35
C ASP A 254 -9.28 -22.32 0.02
N LEU A 255 -8.30 -22.84 0.77
CA LEU A 255 -7.83 -24.22 0.64
C LEU A 255 -8.97 -25.23 0.82
N ILE A 256 -9.82 -25.05 1.83
CA ILE A 256 -10.94 -25.97 2.12
C ILE A 256 -11.99 -25.89 1.02
N SER A 257 -12.37 -24.69 0.57
CA SER A 257 -13.31 -24.53 -0.54
C SER A 257 -12.75 -25.05 -1.86
N GLY A 258 -11.44 -24.93 -2.05
CA GLY A 258 -10.70 -25.42 -3.19
C GLY A 258 -10.82 -26.93 -3.41
N ILE A 259 -10.91 -27.70 -2.33
CA ILE A 259 -11.21 -29.15 -2.37
C ILE A 259 -12.54 -29.41 -3.09
N PHE A 260 -13.50 -28.49 -2.94
CA PHE A 260 -14.81 -28.52 -3.61
C PHE A 260 -14.85 -27.67 -4.88
N THR A 261 -13.69 -27.33 -5.46
CA THR A 261 -13.55 -26.55 -6.69
C THR A 261 -14.12 -25.12 -6.62
N PHE A 262 -14.18 -24.55 -5.40
CA PHE A 262 -14.59 -23.17 -5.18
C PHE A 262 -13.38 -22.32 -4.75
N ASP A 263 -13.09 -21.26 -5.51
CA ASP A 263 -11.98 -20.32 -5.30
C ASP A 263 -12.54 -18.95 -4.87
N PRO A 264 -12.70 -18.70 -3.56
CA PRO A 264 -13.15 -17.40 -3.08
C PRO A 264 -12.09 -16.29 -3.18
N LEU A 265 -10.79 -16.59 -3.25
CA LEU A 265 -9.73 -15.57 -3.26
C LEU A 265 -9.28 -15.15 -4.66
N ASP A 266 -9.82 -15.82 -5.69
CA ASP A 266 -9.56 -15.60 -7.11
C ASP A 266 -8.05 -15.72 -7.42
N ASP A 267 -7.37 -16.72 -6.85
CA ASP A 267 -5.92 -16.91 -7.03
C ASP A 267 -5.41 -18.28 -7.47
N ASP A 268 -6.34 -19.19 -7.83
CA ASP A 268 -6.04 -20.44 -8.52
C ASP A 268 -5.52 -20.17 -9.94
N PHE A 269 -4.40 -20.79 -10.32
CA PHE A 269 -3.90 -20.69 -11.70
C PHE A 269 -4.75 -21.48 -12.68
N GLY A 270 -5.43 -22.53 -12.21
CA GLY A 270 -6.31 -23.33 -13.03
C GLY A 270 -7.52 -22.56 -13.55
N THR A 271 -7.95 -21.47 -12.92
CA THR A 271 -9.18 -20.73 -13.26
C THR A 271 -8.94 -19.24 -13.49
N THR A 272 -7.76 -18.72 -13.16
CA THR A 272 -7.48 -17.29 -13.26
C THR A 272 -6.11 -16.97 -13.88
N ARG A 273 -6.02 -15.82 -14.57
CA ARG A 273 -4.77 -15.26 -15.08
C ARG A 273 -4.42 -13.94 -14.40
N SER A 274 -3.12 -13.69 -14.25
CA SER A 274 -2.62 -12.37 -13.86
C SER A 274 -2.99 -11.30 -14.89
N LEU A 275 -3.17 -10.07 -14.41
CA LEU A 275 -3.36 -8.91 -15.28
C LEU A 275 -2.08 -8.61 -16.07
N TYR A 276 -2.22 -8.40 -17.37
CA TYR A 276 -1.08 -8.09 -18.23
C TYR A 276 -0.91 -6.56 -18.37
N LEU A 277 -0.21 -5.97 -17.41
CA LEU A 277 0.11 -4.54 -17.39
C LEU A 277 1.52 -4.29 -17.93
N SER A 278 1.62 -3.35 -18.87
CA SER A 278 2.87 -2.82 -19.40
C SER A 278 3.70 -2.14 -18.31
N LYS A 279 5.00 -1.96 -18.56
CA LYS A 279 5.90 -1.28 -17.61
C LYS A 279 5.46 0.17 -17.36
N GLU A 280 4.94 0.84 -18.38
CA GLU A 280 4.44 2.21 -18.28
C GLU A 280 3.18 2.28 -17.42
N GLU A 281 2.22 1.38 -17.62
CA GLU A 281 1.02 1.29 -16.79
C GLU A 281 1.37 1.02 -15.33
N LYS A 282 2.26 0.06 -15.06
CA LYS A 282 2.75 -0.21 -13.69
C LYS A 282 3.39 1.00 -13.05
N LYS A 283 4.21 1.75 -13.81
CA LYS A 283 4.84 3.00 -13.33
C LYS A 283 3.79 4.07 -13.01
N ASN A 284 2.81 4.27 -13.89
CA ASN A 284 1.78 5.29 -13.71
C ASN A 284 0.81 4.92 -12.56
N LEU A 285 0.48 3.63 -12.41
CA LEU A 285 -0.23 3.12 -11.25
C LEU A 285 0.55 3.38 -9.97
N LEU A 286 1.87 3.12 -9.95
CA LEU A 286 2.72 3.39 -8.79
C LEU A 286 2.72 4.88 -8.43
N ILE A 287 2.83 5.78 -9.41
CA ILE A 287 2.78 7.24 -9.20
C ILE A 287 1.46 7.63 -8.53
N ILE A 288 0.32 7.22 -9.10
CA ILE A 288 -0.99 7.61 -8.58
C ILE A 288 -1.27 6.95 -7.23
N ASN A 289 -0.91 5.67 -7.06
CA ASN A 289 -1.08 4.98 -5.79
C ASN A 289 -0.26 5.70 -4.71
N THR A 290 1.01 5.98 -4.96
CA THR A 290 1.88 6.75 -4.05
C THR A 290 1.27 8.10 -3.72
N ALA A 291 0.81 8.87 -4.71
CA ALA A 291 0.10 10.12 -4.50
C ALA A 291 -1.16 9.94 -3.63
N SER A 292 -1.95 8.90 -3.87
CA SER A 292 -3.14 8.57 -3.08
C SER A 292 -2.84 8.04 -1.66
N HIS A 293 -1.58 7.77 -1.34
CA HIS A 293 -1.11 7.43 0.01
C HIS A 293 -0.53 8.64 0.72
N THR A 294 0.17 9.51 -0.02
CA THR A 294 0.88 10.67 0.56
C THR A 294 -0.03 11.89 0.69
N TYR A 295 -0.93 12.11 -0.26
CA TYR A 295 -1.76 13.30 -0.30
C TYR A 295 -3.03 13.17 0.54
N CYS A 296 -3.39 14.25 1.24
CA CYS A 296 -4.72 14.40 1.80
C CYS A 296 -5.78 14.58 0.71
N ASP A 297 -7.05 14.38 1.05
CA ASP A 297 -8.18 14.71 0.16
C ASP A 297 -8.14 16.16 -0.33
N CYS A 298 -7.58 17.08 0.47
CA CYS A 298 -7.35 18.48 0.09
C CYS A 298 -6.35 18.62 -1.07
N GLU A 299 -5.24 17.91 -1.05
CA GLU A 299 -4.21 17.95 -2.10
C GLU A 299 -4.66 17.22 -3.36
N ILE A 300 -5.42 16.11 -3.21
CA ILE A 300 -6.09 15.47 -4.34
C ILE A 300 -7.11 16.43 -4.99
N ARG A 301 -7.80 17.26 -4.20
CA ARG A 301 -8.65 18.34 -4.75
C ARG A 301 -7.84 19.39 -5.47
N GLU A 302 -6.68 19.79 -4.93
CA GLU A 302 -5.80 20.79 -5.54
C GLU A 302 -5.28 20.35 -6.92
N ILE A 303 -4.97 19.06 -7.11
CA ILE A 303 -4.66 18.51 -8.44
C ILE A 303 -5.79 18.79 -9.43
N ARG A 304 -7.06 18.63 -9.00
CA ARG A 304 -8.24 18.91 -9.83
C ARG A 304 -8.48 20.41 -10.02
N VAL A 305 -8.02 21.27 -9.13
CA VAL A 305 -8.08 22.73 -9.34
C VAL A 305 -7.08 23.15 -10.42
N GLN A 306 -5.86 22.62 -10.37
CA GLN A 306 -4.80 22.94 -11.33
C GLN A 306 -5.00 22.25 -12.68
N PHE A 307 -5.57 21.06 -12.67
CA PHE A 307 -5.84 20.24 -13.86
C PHE A 307 -7.28 19.72 -13.80
N PRO A 308 -8.27 20.51 -14.26
CA PRO A 308 -9.71 20.22 -14.05
C PRO A 308 -10.24 18.98 -14.77
N ASP A 309 -9.69 18.65 -15.93
CA ASP A 309 -10.15 17.54 -16.75
C ASP A 309 -8.98 16.70 -17.27
N LEU A 310 -9.29 15.45 -17.64
CA LEU A 310 -8.35 14.52 -18.29
C LEU A 310 -8.40 14.62 -19.82
N GLY A 311 -8.81 15.79 -20.35
CA GLY A 311 -8.91 16.10 -21.76
C GLY A 311 -7.56 16.40 -22.43
N ASN A 312 -7.61 16.82 -23.69
CA ASN A 312 -6.42 17.15 -24.46
C ASN A 312 -5.92 18.59 -24.17
N ALA A 313 -4.83 18.64 -23.40
CA ALA A 313 -3.84 19.70 -23.21
C ALA A 313 -4.29 20.97 -22.45
N LEU A 314 -3.64 21.21 -21.32
CA LEU A 314 -3.32 22.57 -20.89
C LEU A 314 -2.07 23.02 -21.65
N GLU A 315 -2.26 23.81 -22.72
CA GLU A 315 -1.27 24.84 -23.05
C GLU A 315 -1.27 25.83 -21.87
N ASN A 316 -0.32 25.62 -20.96
CA ASN A 316 -0.02 26.46 -19.80
C ASN A 316 -1.13 26.57 -18.74
N PRO A 317 -0.88 26.22 -17.46
CA PRO A 317 -1.78 26.61 -16.40
C PRO A 317 -1.88 28.14 -16.38
N VAL A 318 -3.10 28.66 -16.42
CA VAL A 318 -3.39 30.05 -16.06
C VAL A 318 -2.97 30.19 -14.60
N VAL A 319 -1.77 30.72 -14.38
CA VAL A 319 -1.36 31.22 -13.08
C VAL A 319 -2.35 32.33 -12.73
N PRO A 320 -3.11 32.23 -11.62
CA PRO A 320 -3.87 33.38 -11.15
C PRO A 320 -2.86 34.51 -10.89
N ASN A 321 -2.99 35.63 -11.59
CA ASN A 321 -2.16 36.80 -11.35
C ASN A 321 -2.24 37.15 -9.86
N LEU A 322 -1.08 37.11 -9.19
CA LEU A 322 -0.88 37.55 -7.80
C LEU A 322 -1.09 39.06 -7.61
N GLU A 323 -1.73 39.76 -8.56
CA GLU A 323 -1.91 41.21 -8.52
C GLU A 323 -3.21 41.65 -7.81
N ASP A 324 -4.15 40.76 -7.51
CA ASP A 324 -5.39 41.11 -6.78
C ASP A 324 -5.29 40.91 -5.25
N SER A 325 -4.12 41.21 -4.68
CA SER A 325 -4.04 41.48 -3.23
C SER A 325 -4.48 42.92 -2.98
N PRO A 326 -5.50 43.20 -2.13
CA PRO A 326 -5.91 44.56 -1.83
C PRO A 326 -4.72 45.29 -1.19
N LYS A 327 -4.28 46.38 -1.86
CA LYS A 327 -3.21 47.26 -1.39
C LYS A 327 -3.52 47.69 0.05
N SER A 328 -2.71 47.21 0.98
CA SER A 328 -2.66 47.66 2.36
C SER A 328 -2.51 49.18 2.39
N ASN A 329 -3.58 49.85 2.80
CA ASN A 329 -3.68 51.30 2.89
C ASN A 329 -2.67 51.81 3.95
N LYS A 330 -1.53 52.33 3.51
CA LYS A 330 -0.69 53.20 4.33
C LYS A 330 -1.39 54.55 4.43
N GLY A 331 -1.87 54.89 5.62
CA GLY A 331 -2.38 56.23 5.88
C GLY A 331 -2.58 56.48 7.38
N GLY A 332 -1.89 57.51 7.88
CA GLY A 332 -2.39 58.27 9.04
C GLY A 332 -1.52 58.26 10.29
N ARG A 333 -0.37 58.94 10.25
CA ARG A 333 0.23 59.58 11.42
C ARG A 333 -0.46 60.94 11.60
N LEU A 334 -1.00 61.21 12.80
CA LEU A 334 -1.39 62.50 13.42
C LEU A 334 -2.27 62.12 14.64
N LYS A 335 -2.05 62.50 15.89
CA LYS A 335 -1.16 63.44 16.59
C LYS A 335 -0.74 62.79 17.90
#